data_AF-A0A520JB79-F1
#
_entry.id   AF-A0A520JB79-F1
#
_cell.length_a   1.000
_cell.length_b   1.000
_cell.length_c   1.000
_cell.angle_alpha   90.00
_cell.angle_beta   90.00
_cell.angle_gamma   90.00
#
_symmetry.space_group_name_H-M   'P 1'
#
loop_
_entity.id
_entity.type
_entity.pdbx_description
1 polymer ?
#
loop_
_entity_poly.entity_id
_entity_poly.type
_entity_poly.pdbx_seq_one_letter_code
_entity_poly.pdbx_strand_id
1 'polypeptide(L)'
;MSGHRERHLVSRTGWLRAAVLGANDGIVSTASLIAGVAASGATTGAVLVAGSAAMIAGAMSMAAGEYVSVSSQADSEAADLAREHAELASDWAHEHDELAQIYV
;
A
#
# COMPACT_ATOMS: atom_id res chain seq x y z
N MET A 1 34.27 -10.06 8.62
CA MET A 1 32.87 -10.53 8.57
C MET A 1 32.29 -10.02 7.26
N SER A 2 32.11 -10.91 6.28
CA SER A 2 31.60 -10.53 4.95
C SER A 2 30.10 -10.29 5.06
N GLY A 3 29.65 -9.06 4.80
CA GLY A 3 28.23 -8.72 4.85
C GLY A 3 27.45 -9.51 3.79
N HIS A 4 26.58 -10.41 4.22
CA HIS A 4 25.65 -11.09 3.33
C HIS A 4 24.64 -10.05 2.82
N ARG A 5 24.74 -9.67 1.55
CA ARG A 5 23.83 -8.71 0.93
C ARG A 5 22.62 -9.47 0.40
N GLU A 6 21.67 -9.77 1.29
CA GLU A 6 20.42 -10.41 0.87
C GLU A 6 19.60 -9.42 0.05
N ARG A 7 19.24 -9.85 -1.15
CA ARG A 7 18.40 -9.07 -2.05
C ARG A 7 16.95 -9.41 -1.71
N HIS A 8 16.40 -8.78 -0.68
CA HIS A 8 15.00 -8.98 -0.30
C HIS A 8 14.08 -8.50 -1.43
N LEU A 9 13.51 -9.45 -2.18
CA LEU A 9 12.57 -9.18 -3.26
C LEU A 9 11.18 -8.78 -2.75
N VAL A 10 10.92 -8.97 -1.45
CA VAL A 10 9.64 -8.68 -0.76
C VAL A 10 9.19 -7.23 -0.95
N SER A 11 10.11 -6.26 -0.94
CA SER A 11 9.77 -4.85 -1.16
C SER A 11 9.29 -4.57 -2.59
N ARG A 12 9.70 -5.40 -3.57
CA ARG A 12 9.26 -5.25 -4.97
C ARG A 12 7.86 -5.79 -5.23
N THR A 13 7.40 -6.72 -4.41
CA THR A 13 6.06 -7.30 -4.54
C THR A 13 4.95 -6.32 -4.13
N GLY A 14 5.19 -5.46 -3.15
CA GLY A 14 4.21 -4.49 -2.66
C GLY A 14 3.80 -3.45 -3.72
N TRP A 15 4.78 -2.74 -4.30
CA TRP A 15 4.50 -1.72 -5.32
C TRP A 15 3.91 -2.33 -6.60
N LEU A 16 4.33 -3.54 -6.99
CA LEU A 16 3.80 -4.22 -8.16
C LEU A 16 2.32 -4.58 -7.96
N ARG A 17 1.97 -5.09 -6.77
CA ARG A 17 0.58 -5.38 -6.40
C ARG A 17 -0.27 -4.10 -6.47
N ALA A 18 0.20 -3.02 -5.85
CA ALA A 18 -0.51 -1.73 -5.86
C ALA A 18 -0.68 -1.19 -7.28
N ALA A 19 0.36 -1.28 -8.12
CA ALA A 19 0.31 -0.83 -9.51
C ALA A 19 -0.68 -1.65 -10.37
N VAL A 20 -0.70 -2.98 -10.22
CA VAL A 20 -1.60 -3.86 -10.98
C VAL A 20 -3.06 -3.64 -10.56
N LEU A 21 -3.34 -3.58 -9.25
CA LEU A 21 -4.68 -3.30 -8.74
C LEU A 21 -5.15 -1.90 -9.18
N GLY A 22 -4.29 -0.89 -9.04
CA GLY A 22 -4.61 0.47 -9.47
C GLY A 22 -4.86 0.59 -10.98
N ALA A 23 -4.09 -0.11 -11.81
CA ALA A 23 -4.31 -0.16 -13.26
C ALA A 23 -5.66 -0.83 -13.60
N ASN A 24 -5.95 -1.96 -12.97
CA ASN A 24 -7.22 -2.67 -13.18
C ASN A 24 -8.43 -1.82 -12.79
N ASP A 25 -8.41 -1.25 -11.59
CA ASP A 25 -9.47 -0.41 -11.08
C ASP A 25 -9.60 0.87 -11.91
N GLY A 26 -8.49 1.50 -12.27
CA GLY A 26 -8.45 2.70 -13.11
C GLY A 26 -9.09 2.49 -14.49
N ILE A 27 -8.79 1.39 -15.17
CA ILE A 27 -9.37 1.07 -16.49
C ILE A 27 -10.88 0.85 -16.36
N VAL A 28 -11.30 -0.04 -15.45
CA VAL A 28 -12.72 -0.42 -15.33
C VAL A 28 -13.56 0.76 -14.88
N SER A 29 -13.12 1.50 -13.86
CA SER A 29 -13.86 2.65 -13.32
C SER A 29 -13.95 3.80 -14.33
N THR A 30 -12.85 4.16 -14.98
CA THR A 30 -12.83 5.28 -15.94
C THR A 30 -13.65 4.94 -17.19
N ALA A 31 -13.53 3.71 -17.71
CA ALA A 31 -14.32 3.28 -18.86
C ALA A 31 -15.83 3.24 -18.55
N SER A 32 -16.21 2.71 -17.38
CA SER A 32 -17.61 2.68 -16.94
C SER A 32 -18.18 4.08 -16.75
N LEU A 33 -17.39 5.00 -16.18
CA LEU A 33 -17.78 6.40 -16.01
C LEU A 33 -17.96 7.11 -17.36
N ILE A 34 -16.99 6.97 -18.27
CA ILE A 34 -17.07 7.55 -19.62
C ILE A 34 -18.30 7.01 -20.36
N ALA A 35 -18.54 5.70 -20.30
CA ALA A 35 -19.70 5.07 -20.92
C ALA A 35 -21.02 5.61 -20.35
N GLY A 36 -21.13 5.73 -19.02
CA GLY A 36 -22.32 6.29 -18.36
C GLY A 36 -22.57 7.76 -18.70
N VAL A 37 -21.53 8.58 -18.69
CA VAL A 37 -21.64 10.01 -19.05
C VAL A 37 -22.01 10.16 -20.52
N ALA A 38 -21.40 9.40 -21.42
CA ALA A 38 -21.75 9.43 -22.84
C ALA A 38 -23.21 8.98 -23.09
N ALA A 39 -23.67 7.93 -22.41
CA ALA A 39 -25.04 7.43 -22.51
C ALA A 39 -26.10 8.45 -22.04
N SER A 40 -25.72 9.43 -21.21
CA SER A 40 -26.63 10.50 -20.77
C SER A 40 -26.93 11.56 -21.86
N GLY A 41 -26.29 11.47 -23.03
CA GLY A 41 -26.40 12.47 -24.10
C GLY A 41 -25.48 13.68 -23.92
N ALA A 42 -24.48 13.57 -23.02
CA ALA A 42 -23.47 14.59 -22.81
C ALA A 42 -22.66 14.86 -24.10
N THR A 43 -22.20 16.10 -24.27
CA THR A 43 -21.34 16.45 -25.40
C THR A 43 -19.97 15.77 -25.29
N THR A 44 -19.30 15.57 -26.42
CA THR A 44 -17.94 14.99 -26.44
C THR A 44 -16.97 15.75 -25.54
N GLY A 45 -17.06 17.09 -25.50
CA GLY A 45 -16.23 17.91 -24.62
C GLY A 45 -16.48 17.60 -23.13
N ALA A 46 -17.74 17.45 -22.72
CA ALA A 46 -18.09 17.08 -21.35
C ALA A 46 -17.58 15.68 -20.99
N VAL A 47 -17.69 14.71 -21.90
CA VAL A 47 -17.18 13.34 -21.71
C VAL A 47 -15.66 13.34 -21.51
N LEU A 48 -14.91 14.09 -22.33
CA LEU A 48 -13.45 14.19 -22.22
C LEU A 48 -13.00 14.84 -20.91
N VAL A 49 -13.69 15.91 -20.49
CA VAL A 49 -13.40 16.57 -19.21
C VAL A 49 -13.69 15.63 -18.04
N ALA A 50 -14.85 14.97 -18.04
CA ALA A 50 -15.22 14.03 -16.98
C ALA A 50 -14.25 12.84 -16.89
N GLY A 51 -13.90 12.22 -18.03
CA GLY A 51 -12.99 11.08 -18.07
C GLY A 51 -11.58 11.43 -17.63
N SER A 52 -11.02 12.55 -18.11
CA SER A 52 -9.67 12.99 -17.71
C SER A 52 -9.60 13.40 -16.24
N ALA A 53 -10.61 14.13 -15.74
CA ALA A 53 -10.71 14.49 -14.33
C ALA A 53 -10.81 13.24 -13.44
N ALA A 54 -11.67 12.27 -13.79
CA ALA A 54 -11.82 11.03 -13.06
C ALA A 54 -10.52 10.21 -13.03
N MET A 55 -9.82 10.11 -14.16
CA MET A 55 -8.54 9.41 -14.25
C MET A 55 -7.48 10.04 -13.35
N ILE A 56 -7.33 11.37 -13.38
CA ILE A 56 -6.35 12.10 -12.57
C ILE A 56 -6.70 11.98 -11.09
N ALA A 57 -7.96 12.23 -10.72
CA ALA A 57 -8.42 12.15 -9.35
C ALA A 57 -8.28 10.72 -8.79
N GLY A 58 -8.65 9.70 -9.57
CA GLY A 58 -8.52 8.30 -9.21
C GLY A 58 -7.05 7.90 -8.99
N ALA A 59 -6.17 8.26 -9.93
CA ALA A 59 -4.73 7.98 -9.81
C ALA A 59 -4.11 8.65 -8.57
N MET A 60 -4.42 9.92 -8.32
CA MET A 60 -3.93 10.63 -7.13
C MET A 60 -4.47 10.01 -5.84
N SER A 61 -5.75 9.65 -5.79
CA SER A 61 -6.36 9.02 -4.62
C SER A 61 -5.75 7.65 -4.30
N MET A 62 -5.51 6.81 -5.32
CA MET A 62 -4.86 5.51 -5.14
C MET A 62 -3.40 5.66 -4.69
N ALA A 63 -2.66 6.58 -5.29
CA ALA A 63 -1.26 6.84 -4.92
C ALA A 63 -1.14 7.35 -3.48
N ALA A 64 -2.00 8.32 -3.09
CA ALA A 64 -2.03 8.83 -1.73
C ALA A 64 -2.44 7.74 -0.73
N GLY A 65 -3.43 6.92 -1.07
CA GLY A 65 -3.89 5.80 -0.22
C GLY A 65 -2.79 4.78 0.03
N GLU A 66 -2.07 4.35 -1.00
CA GLU A 66 -0.96 3.40 -0.84
C GLU A 66 0.20 4.02 -0.06
N TYR A 67 0.54 5.30 -0.30
CA TYR A 67 1.57 5.99 0.47
C TYR A 67 1.24 6.01 1.96
N VAL A 68 0.03 6.43 2.32
CA VAL A 68 -0.42 6.48 3.73
C VAL A 68 -0.45 5.08 4.33
N SER A 69 -0.91 4.07 3.58
CA SER A 69 -0.95 2.68 4.05
C SER A 69 0.44 2.14 4.38
N VAL A 70 1.41 2.36 3.49
CA VAL A 70 2.79 1.92 3.69
C VAL A 70 3.47 2.70 4.82
N SER A 71 3.25 4.02 4.91
CA SER A 71 3.82 4.81 6.00
C SER A 71 3.27 4.38 7.36
N SER A 72 1.96 4.14 7.47
CA SER A 72 1.36 3.68 8.73
C SER A 72 1.83 2.30 9.15
N GLN A 73 2.10 1.39 8.20
CA GLN A 73 2.72 0.10 8.50
C GLN A 73 4.13 0.28 9.06
N ALA A 74 4.96 1.11 8.40
CA ALA A 74 6.31 1.38 8.87
C ALA A 74 6.33 2.03 10.28
N ASP A 75 5.41 2.95 10.55
CA ASP A 75 5.28 3.58 11.87
C ASP A 75 4.87 2.56 12.95
N SER A 76 3.97 1.63 12.61
CA SER A 76 3.54 0.56 13.54
C SER A 76 4.69 -0.41 13.82
N GLU A 77 5.42 -0.85 12.79
CA GLU A 77 6.60 -1.71 12.93
C GLU A 77 7.69 -1.04 13.79
N ALA A 78 7.92 0.27 13.59
CA ALA A 78 8.88 1.01 14.40
C ALA A 78 8.46 1.12 15.88
N ALA A 79 7.17 1.29 16.14
CA ALA A 79 6.63 1.32 17.49
C ALA A 79 6.74 -0.04 18.18
N ASP A 80 6.45 -1.12 17.47
CA ASP A 80 6.61 -2.49 17.97
C ASP A 80 8.07 -2.80 18.29
N LEU A 81 9.00 -2.50 17.37
CA LEU A 81 10.44 -2.67 17.62
C LEU A 81 10.93 -1.88 18.86
N ALA A 82 10.43 -0.66 19.05
CA ALA A 82 10.80 0.14 20.22
C ALA A 82 10.29 -0.46 21.53
N ARG A 83 9.09 -1.07 21.51
CA ARG A 83 8.50 -1.78 22.65
C ARG A 83 9.29 -3.05 22.99
N GLU A 84 9.54 -3.90 22.00
CA GLU A 84 10.35 -5.13 22.15
C GLU A 84 11.75 -4.81 22.71
N HIS A 85 12.39 -3.74 22.23
CA HIS A 85 13.69 -3.31 22.77
C HIS A 85 13.62 -2.90 24.25
N ALA A 86 12.52 -2.29 24.69
CA ALA A 86 12.33 -1.90 26.07
C ALA A 86 12.01 -3.11 26.96
N GLU A 87 11.22 -4.06 26.46
CA GLU A 87 10.90 -5.33 27.12
C GLU A 87 12.16 -6.19 27.30
N LEU A 88 12.94 -6.38 26.22
CA LEU A 88 14.25 -7.07 26.27
C LEU A 88 15.23 -6.47 27.27
N ALA A 89 15.19 -5.15 27.48
CA ALA A 89 16.07 -4.46 28.44
C ALA A 89 15.56 -4.52 29.89
N SER A 90 14.25 -4.70 30.11
CA SER A 90 13.62 -4.61 31.43
C SER A 90 13.21 -5.95 32.02
N ASP A 91 12.86 -6.95 31.19
CA ASP A 91 12.42 -8.28 31.62
C ASP A 91 12.93 -9.41 30.71
N TRP A 92 14.25 -9.61 30.70
CA TRP A 92 14.90 -10.61 29.85
C TRP A 92 14.41 -12.04 30.08
N ALA A 93 14.06 -12.40 31.33
CA ALA A 93 13.61 -13.75 31.65
C ALA A 93 12.25 -14.06 31.02
N HIS A 94 11.33 -13.09 31.04
CA HIS A 94 10.03 -13.23 30.40
C HIS A 94 10.15 -13.33 28.87
N GLU A 95 10.95 -12.45 28.26
CA GLU A 95 11.20 -12.46 26.81
C GLU A 95 11.86 -13.76 26.32
N HIS A 96 12.75 -14.33 27.13
CA HIS A 96 13.37 -15.62 26.81
C HIS A 96 12.34 -16.76 26.82
N ASP A 97 11.43 -16.76 27.79
CA ASP A 97 10.35 -17.75 27.89
C ASP A 97 9.32 -17.57 26.77
N GLU A 98 9.00 -16.32 26.38
CA GLU A 98 8.14 -16.02 25.22
C GLU A 98 8.77 -16.53 23.92
N LEU A 99 10.05 -16.24 23.69
CA LEU A 99 10.77 -16.73 22.51
C LEU A 99 10.81 -18.27 22.49
N ALA A 100 11.01 -18.93 23.63
CA ALA A 100 10.99 -20.39 23.72
C ALA A 100 9.62 -20.96 23.34
N GLN A 101 8.51 -20.30 23.70
CA GLN A 101 7.14 -20.71 23.34
C GLN A 101 6.84 -20.56 21.84
N ILE A 102 7.54 -19.67 21.11
CA ILE A 102 7.35 -19.52 19.65
C ILE A 102 7.96 -20.70 18.88
N TYR A 103 9.03 -21.32 19.40
CA TYR A 103 9.83 -22.32 18.67
C TYR A 103 9.69 -23.77 19.19
N VAL A 104 9.02 -24.00 20.33
CA VAL A 104 8.80 -25.33 20.94
C VAL A 104 7.33 -25.71 20.84
#